data_AF-E3NFJ4-F1
#
_entry.id   AF-E3NFJ4-F1
#
_cell.length_a   1.000
_cell.length_b   1.000
_cell.length_c   1.000
_cell.angle_alpha   90.00
_cell.angle_beta   90.00
_cell.angle_gamma   90.00
#
_symmetry.space_group_name_H-M   'P 1'
#
loop_
_entity.id
_entity.type
_entity.pdbx_description
1 polymer ?
#
loop_
_entity_poly.entity_id
_entity_poly.type
_entity_poly.pdbx_seq_one_letter_code
_entity_poly.pdbx_strand_id
1 'polypeptide(L)'
;MESLQTICIQALANRIDESKFKGYAKLIDGLPSGEKYKYQITPEPSNRIFEILTKGPLRFSSETANEISKVLNVTKVTLTSPIVNDASIDLLRSFNLEELRLWNLEEEHAWKLLFGAKKPFFDIIAALDSILNSKSCKSLRVLKIDGDQSEFNSDWIDQIANVLGPVLQQLDVSGCHLFRKNFIRFPNLTELDVSYTSISMADGISQLKHLEKLSFAGRWLDNDACEELFKLRKLQFLNLSDFNPEPTIYFIEYSSLKERNKPLPELKFLDISGFVLHGLEMSQIARLARIYPKLETIGLISIEYRITPVFGFIDPSGSKDIQVTRTLGAPREDKLVSYFANALADATNAFASVTPAGILTIPISATA
;
A
#
# COMPACT_ATOMS: atom_id res chain seq x y z
N MET A 1 22.85 -27.19 21.59
CA MET A 1 23.25 -26.01 22.41
C MET A 1 24.25 -25.14 21.66
N GLU A 2 25.19 -25.67 20.88
CA GLU A 2 26.01 -24.89 19.92
C GLU A 2 25.36 -24.70 18.53
N SER A 3 24.35 -25.50 18.16
CA SER A 3 23.78 -25.48 16.80
C SER A 3 22.89 -24.27 16.51
N LEU A 4 22.21 -23.67 17.49
CA LEU A 4 21.21 -22.62 17.25
C LEU A 4 21.84 -21.25 16.97
N GLN A 5 22.85 -20.83 17.76
CA GLN A 5 23.64 -19.64 17.45
C GLN A 5 24.45 -19.87 16.17
N THR A 6 25.09 -21.03 16.02
CA THR A 6 25.98 -21.28 14.87
C THR A 6 25.23 -21.59 13.56
N ILE A 7 23.93 -21.90 13.57
CA ILE A 7 23.16 -22.19 12.35
C ILE A 7 22.13 -21.10 12.08
N CYS A 8 21.32 -20.66 13.06
CA CYS A 8 20.34 -19.60 12.81
C CYS A 8 21.01 -18.24 12.71
N ILE A 9 21.89 -17.86 13.65
CA ILE A 9 22.62 -16.59 13.55
C ILE A 9 23.61 -16.64 12.40
N GLN A 10 24.27 -17.77 12.13
CA GLN A 10 25.15 -17.88 10.96
C GLN A 10 24.39 -17.92 9.63
N ALA A 11 23.21 -18.55 9.53
CA ALA A 11 22.41 -18.50 8.31
C ALA A 11 21.82 -17.09 8.10
N LEU A 12 21.42 -16.41 9.18
CA LEU A 12 21.06 -14.99 9.16
C LEU A 12 22.25 -14.11 8.78
N ALA A 13 23.42 -14.32 9.39
CA ALA A 13 24.64 -13.58 9.13
C ALA A 13 25.17 -13.84 7.72
N ASN A 14 25.19 -15.09 7.25
CA ASN A 14 25.56 -15.44 5.87
C ASN A 14 24.59 -14.82 4.87
N ARG A 15 23.27 -14.87 5.12
CA ARG A 15 22.28 -14.20 4.27
C ARG A 15 22.42 -12.67 4.31
N ILE A 16 22.82 -12.09 5.44
CA ILE A 16 23.09 -10.65 5.60
C ILE A 16 24.42 -10.22 4.95
N ASP A 17 25.44 -11.09 4.98
CA ASP A 17 26.76 -10.88 4.39
C ASP A 17 26.76 -11.08 2.87
N GLU A 18 25.97 -12.03 2.36
CA GLU A 18 25.73 -12.27 0.93
C GLU A 18 24.84 -11.17 0.30
N SER A 19 24.12 -10.41 1.12
CA SER A 19 23.21 -9.37 0.67
C SER A 19 23.72 -7.96 1.07
N LYS A 20 23.19 -6.89 0.44
CA LYS A 20 23.60 -5.49 0.71
C LYS A 20 23.19 -4.97 2.12
N PHE A 21 23.05 -5.85 3.12
CA PHE A 21 22.37 -5.60 4.39
C PHE A 21 23.31 -5.41 5.60
N LYS A 22 24.59 -5.06 5.37
CA LYS A 22 25.58 -4.76 6.44
C LYS A 22 25.10 -3.75 7.49
N GLY A 23 24.17 -2.86 7.16
CA GLY A 23 23.57 -1.90 8.09
C GLY A 23 22.72 -2.52 9.21
N TYR A 24 22.34 -3.79 9.10
CA TYR A 24 21.43 -4.48 10.04
C TYR A 24 22.16 -5.41 11.03
N ALA A 25 23.50 -5.51 10.98
CA ALA A 25 24.30 -6.35 11.88
C ALA A 25 24.03 -6.06 13.38
N LYS A 26 23.75 -4.79 13.72
CA LYS A 26 23.41 -4.37 15.10
C LYS A 26 22.14 -5.02 15.67
N LEU A 27 21.20 -5.49 14.83
CA LEU A 27 20.01 -6.21 15.30
C LEU A 27 20.34 -7.61 15.80
N ILE A 28 21.44 -8.21 15.30
CA ILE A 28 21.95 -9.49 15.78
C ILE A 28 22.73 -9.30 17.08
N ASP A 29 23.55 -8.24 17.16
CA ASP A 29 24.33 -7.92 18.36
C ASP A 29 23.46 -7.60 19.60
N GLY A 30 22.22 -7.16 19.38
CA GLY A 30 21.24 -6.90 20.44
C GLY A 30 20.47 -8.15 20.90
N LEU A 31 20.67 -9.31 20.28
CA LEU A 31 20.04 -10.55 20.71
C LEU A 31 20.72 -11.07 21.99
N PRO A 32 19.96 -11.52 23.01
CA PRO A 32 20.55 -12.00 24.26
C PRO A 32 21.52 -13.16 23.99
N SER A 33 22.81 -12.93 24.22
CA SER A 33 23.82 -13.99 24.13
C SER A 33 23.82 -14.79 25.44
N GLY A 34 23.47 -16.07 25.38
CA GLY A 34 23.82 -17.03 26.44
C GLY A 34 22.73 -17.41 27.44
N GLU A 35 21.55 -16.80 27.44
CA GLU A 35 20.39 -17.40 28.14
C GLU A 35 19.63 -18.30 27.16
N LYS A 36 19.41 -19.56 27.55
CA LYS A 36 18.47 -20.48 26.86
C LYS A 36 17.25 -19.69 26.41
N TYR A 37 16.84 -19.82 25.15
CA TYR A 37 15.59 -19.30 24.55
C TYR A 37 14.34 -19.79 25.31
N LYS A 38 14.19 -19.40 26.57
CA LYS A 38 13.04 -19.66 27.43
C LYS A 38 11.84 -18.81 27.00
N TYR A 39 12.08 -17.79 26.18
CA TYR A 39 11.10 -16.84 25.71
C TYR A 39 11.33 -16.60 24.21
N GLN A 40 10.25 -16.63 23.42
CA GLN A 40 10.27 -16.21 22.02
C GLN A 40 10.66 -14.73 21.94
N ILE A 41 11.38 -14.35 20.89
CA ILE A 41 11.63 -12.96 20.55
C ILE A 41 10.27 -12.26 20.37
N THR A 42 10.13 -11.05 20.92
CA THR A 42 8.87 -10.30 20.80
C THR A 42 8.47 -10.04 19.33
N PRO A 43 7.20 -9.71 19.05
CA PRO A 43 6.71 -9.62 17.67
C PRO A 43 7.44 -8.60 16.79
N GLU A 44 7.76 -7.41 17.30
CA GLU A 44 8.31 -6.33 16.47
C GLU A 44 9.70 -6.66 15.87
N PRO A 45 10.68 -7.13 16.66
CA PRO A 45 11.95 -7.61 16.10
C PRO A 45 11.78 -8.87 15.24
N SER A 46 10.89 -9.78 15.64
CA SER A 46 10.63 -11.02 14.89
C SER A 46 10.12 -10.74 13.48
N ASN A 47 9.16 -9.81 13.35
CA ASN A 47 8.61 -9.39 12.07
C ASN A 47 9.68 -8.76 11.17
N ARG A 48 10.56 -7.91 11.70
CA ARG A 48 11.67 -7.30 10.91
C ARG A 48 12.68 -8.34 10.43
N ILE A 49 13.05 -9.28 11.30
CA ILE A 49 13.94 -10.38 10.95
C ILE A 49 13.30 -11.23 9.85
N PHE A 50 12.02 -11.59 10.02
CA PHE A 50 11.32 -12.43 9.07
C PHE A 50 11.12 -11.73 7.72
N GLU A 51 10.81 -10.43 7.70
CA GLU A 51 10.72 -9.63 6.48
C GLU A 51 12.03 -9.67 5.66
N ILE A 52 13.19 -9.67 6.32
CA ILE A 52 14.48 -9.83 5.61
C ILE A 52 14.60 -11.23 5.01
N LEU A 53 14.16 -12.25 5.73
CA LEU A 53 14.17 -13.64 5.26
C LEU A 53 13.21 -13.88 4.08
N THR A 54 12.10 -13.12 3.98
CA THR A 54 11.09 -13.26 2.93
C THR A 54 11.34 -12.40 1.69
N LYS A 55 12.46 -11.68 1.60
CA LYS A 55 12.82 -10.90 0.39
C LYS A 55 13.17 -11.75 -0.83
N GLY A 56 13.41 -13.05 -0.64
CA GLY A 56 13.60 -14.01 -1.72
C GLY A 56 12.75 -15.26 -1.49
N PRO A 57 12.79 -16.24 -2.43
CA PRO A 57 12.01 -17.46 -2.32
C PRO A 57 12.21 -18.16 -0.97
N LEU A 58 11.10 -18.44 -0.30
CA LEU A 58 11.07 -19.07 1.02
C LEU A 58 11.41 -20.56 0.89
N ARG A 59 12.68 -20.89 1.13
CA ARG A 59 13.19 -22.27 1.09
C ARG A 59 13.99 -22.59 2.35
N PHE A 60 13.30 -23.14 3.35
CA PHE A 60 13.94 -23.64 4.57
C PHE A 60 14.05 -25.16 4.57
N SER A 61 15.08 -25.71 5.20
CA SER A 61 15.04 -27.12 5.62
C SER A 61 14.05 -27.28 6.78
N SER A 62 13.54 -28.49 7.00
CA SER A 62 12.64 -28.78 8.13
C SER A 62 13.28 -28.46 9.49
N GLU A 63 14.58 -28.67 9.62
CA GLU A 63 15.34 -28.32 10.83
C GLU A 63 15.37 -26.80 11.03
N THR A 64 15.76 -26.04 10.01
CA THR A 64 15.81 -24.57 10.09
C THR A 64 14.43 -23.98 10.38
N ALA A 65 13.39 -24.47 9.70
CA ALA A 65 12.01 -24.04 9.96
C ALA A 65 11.58 -24.29 11.42
N ASN A 66 11.88 -25.48 11.96
CA ASN A 66 11.55 -25.83 13.34
C ASN A 66 12.32 -24.98 14.37
N GLU A 67 13.55 -24.57 14.08
CA GLU A 67 14.29 -23.67 14.98
C GLU A 67 13.77 -22.23 14.89
N ILE A 68 13.43 -21.75 13.69
CA ILE A 68 12.83 -20.43 13.53
C ILE A 68 11.49 -20.33 14.28
N SER A 69 10.62 -21.35 14.20
CA SER A 69 9.30 -21.33 14.86
C SER A 69 9.37 -21.30 16.40
N LYS A 70 10.45 -21.84 16.99
CA LYS A 70 10.69 -21.79 18.44
C LYS A 70 11.19 -20.42 18.91
N VAL A 71 11.90 -19.70 18.05
CA VAL A 71 12.61 -18.47 18.42
C VAL A 71 11.80 -17.22 18.06
N LEU A 72 11.19 -17.17 16.87
CA LEU A 72 10.47 -16.00 16.39
C LEU A 72 8.99 -16.05 16.76
N ASN A 73 8.44 -14.91 17.20
CA ASN A 73 7.00 -14.72 17.35
C ASN A 73 6.48 -13.80 16.23
N VAL A 74 6.47 -14.32 15.00
CA VAL A 74 6.03 -13.54 13.83
C VAL A 74 4.51 -13.38 13.85
N THR A 75 4.06 -12.15 13.62
CA THR A 75 2.63 -11.77 13.53
C THR A 75 2.31 -11.09 12.21
N LYS A 76 3.33 -10.61 11.48
CA LYS A 76 3.19 -9.91 10.21
C LYS A 76 4.06 -10.56 9.15
N VAL A 77 3.46 -10.94 8.04
CA VAL A 77 4.15 -11.57 6.93
C VAL A 77 3.83 -10.86 5.63
N THR A 78 4.88 -10.53 4.88
CA THR A 78 4.80 -10.08 3.49
C THR A 78 5.51 -11.13 2.64
N LEU A 79 4.75 -11.76 1.73
CA LEU A 79 5.27 -12.66 0.73
C LEU A 79 5.35 -11.90 -0.59
N THR A 80 6.55 -11.80 -1.16
CA THR A 80 6.82 -11.17 -2.47
C THR A 80 7.32 -12.17 -3.51
N SER A 81 7.31 -13.45 -3.15
CA SER A 81 7.83 -14.57 -3.94
C SER A 81 7.08 -15.85 -3.57
N PRO A 82 7.00 -16.84 -4.49
CA PRO A 82 6.31 -18.10 -4.22
C PRO A 82 6.91 -18.85 -3.02
N ILE A 83 6.04 -19.57 -2.30
CA ILE A 83 6.45 -20.52 -1.26
C ILE A 83 6.88 -21.80 -1.95
N VAL A 84 8.13 -22.22 -1.76
CA VAL A 84 8.73 -23.26 -2.62
C VAL A 84 8.88 -24.64 -1.96
N ASN A 85 8.52 -24.80 -0.67
CA ASN A 85 8.47 -26.13 -0.03
C ASN A 85 7.59 -26.21 1.24
N ASP A 86 7.21 -27.43 1.60
CA ASP A 86 6.34 -27.76 2.75
C ASP A 86 6.88 -27.25 4.08
N ALA A 87 8.19 -27.32 4.31
CA ALA A 87 8.81 -26.83 5.53
C ALA A 87 8.57 -25.32 5.75
N SER A 88 8.51 -24.54 4.67
CA SER A 88 8.20 -23.11 4.76
C SER A 88 6.71 -22.87 4.99
N ILE A 89 5.84 -23.72 4.45
CA ILE A 89 4.39 -23.69 4.74
C ILE A 89 4.14 -23.99 6.21
N ASP A 90 4.74 -25.05 6.74
CA ASP A 90 4.62 -25.44 8.15
C ASP A 90 5.13 -24.34 9.09
N LEU A 91 6.24 -23.69 8.72
CA LEU A 91 6.75 -22.54 9.45
C LEU A 91 5.73 -21.39 9.49
N LEU A 92 5.19 -20.99 8.33
CA LEU A 92 4.20 -19.92 8.25
C LEU A 92 2.95 -20.27 9.07
N ARG A 93 2.49 -21.53 8.98
CA ARG A 93 1.37 -22.07 9.75
C ARG A 93 1.62 -22.11 11.25
N SER A 94 2.88 -22.13 11.69
CA SER A 94 3.22 -22.09 13.13
C SER A 94 2.98 -20.72 13.78
N PHE A 95 2.87 -19.65 12.98
CA PHE A 95 2.70 -18.29 13.46
C PHE A 95 1.25 -17.88 13.62
N ASN A 96 0.97 -17.03 14.62
CA ASN A 96 -0.37 -16.47 14.87
C ASN A 96 -0.46 -15.10 14.20
N LEU A 97 -0.84 -15.10 12.92
CA LEU A 97 -0.78 -13.91 12.09
C LEU A 97 -1.89 -12.90 12.43
N GLU A 98 -1.51 -11.64 12.43
CA GLU A 98 -2.39 -10.46 12.51
C GLU A 98 -2.42 -9.71 11.17
N GLU A 99 -1.37 -9.85 10.37
CA GLU A 99 -1.23 -9.23 9.06
C GLU A 99 -0.58 -10.18 8.06
N LEU A 100 -1.24 -10.37 6.92
CA LEU A 100 -0.71 -11.14 5.80
C LEU A 100 -0.82 -10.32 4.52
N ARG A 101 0.29 -10.20 3.81
CA ARG A 101 0.34 -9.58 2.49
C ARG A 101 0.91 -10.54 1.47
N LEU A 102 0.17 -10.70 0.38
CA LEU A 102 0.47 -11.61 -0.71
C LEU A 102 0.70 -10.76 -1.96
N TRP A 103 1.98 -10.50 -2.26
CA TRP A 103 2.44 -9.70 -3.39
C TRP A 103 3.11 -10.62 -4.42
N ASN A 104 3.03 -10.24 -5.69
CA ASN A 104 3.78 -10.87 -6.77
C ASN A 104 3.64 -12.41 -6.76
N LEU A 105 2.41 -12.88 -6.87
CA LEU A 105 2.03 -14.30 -6.85
C LEU A 105 2.48 -15.08 -8.12
N GLU A 106 3.31 -14.47 -8.95
CA GLU A 106 3.87 -15.10 -10.14
C GLU A 106 4.96 -16.12 -9.78
N GLU A 107 4.98 -17.24 -10.51
CA GLU A 107 6.22 -18.00 -10.69
C GLU A 107 7.20 -17.17 -11.52
N GLU A 108 8.50 -17.30 -11.24
CA GLU A 108 9.65 -16.53 -11.79
C GLU A 108 9.75 -16.48 -13.34
N HIS A 109 8.83 -17.12 -14.07
CA HIS A 109 8.84 -17.28 -15.52
C HIS A 109 7.71 -16.55 -16.28
N ALA A 110 6.91 -15.69 -15.63
CA ALA A 110 5.74 -15.03 -16.23
C ALA A 110 6.04 -13.79 -17.11
N TRP A 111 7.28 -13.60 -17.60
CA TRP A 111 7.69 -12.49 -18.48
C TRP A 111 7.07 -12.52 -19.90
N LYS A 112 5.97 -13.27 -20.13
CA LYS A 112 5.31 -13.43 -21.44
C LYS A 112 4.07 -12.53 -21.64
N LEU A 113 3.90 -11.49 -20.83
CA LEU A 113 2.74 -10.59 -20.92
C LEU A 113 2.75 -9.59 -22.11
N LEU A 114 3.74 -9.65 -23.00
CA LEU A 114 3.76 -8.81 -24.21
C LEU A 114 2.93 -9.35 -25.40
N PHE A 115 2.32 -10.55 -25.31
CA PHE A 115 1.67 -11.17 -26.48
C PHE A 115 0.34 -11.91 -26.21
N GLY A 116 -0.53 -11.38 -25.35
CA GLY A 116 -1.90 -11.91 -25.21
C GLY A 116 -1.99 -13.29 -24.55
N ALA A 117 -1.02 -13.63 -23.69
CA ALA A 117 -1.08 -14.84 -22.86
C ALA A 117 -2.13 -14.69 -21.74
N LYS A 118 -2.85 -15.78 -21.46
CA LYS A 118 -3.82 -15.88 -20.36
C LYS A 118 -3.10 -15.65 -19.02
N LYS A 119 -3.70 -14.87 -18.11
CA LYS A 119 -3.14 -14.64 -16.77
C LYS A 119 -2.99 -15.98 -16.04
N PRO A 120 -1.90 -16.21 -15.29
CA PRO A 120 -1.74 -17.42 -14.50
C PRO A 120 -2.85 -17.54 -13.45
N PHE A 121 -3.33 -18.76 -13.24
CA PHE A 121 -4.31 -19.06 -12.21
C PHE A 121 -3.61 -19.31 -10.87
N PHE A 122 -4.09 -18.66 -9.80
CA PHE A 122 -3.58 -18.84 -8.45
C PHE A 122 -4.72 -19.25 -7.50
N ASP A 123 -4.56 -20.40 -6.83
CA ASP A 123 -5.53 -20.84 -5.82
C ASP A 123 -5.27 -20.16 -4.47
N ILE A 124 -5.80 -18.94 -4.34
CA ILE A 124 -5.67 -18.13 -3.14
C ILE A 124 -6.26 -18.81 -1.89
N ILE A 125 -7.29 -19.64 -2.06
CA ILE A 125 -7.92 -20.32 -0.92
C ILE A 125 -7.01 -21.44 -0.42
N ALA A 126 -6.49 -22.27 -1.32
CA ALA A 126 -5.51 -23.28 -0.94
C ALA A 126 -4.27 -22.67 -0.28
N ALA A 127 -3.80 -21.51 -0.77
CA ALA A 127 -2.69 -20.79 -0.16
C ALA A 127 -3.02 -20.30 1.26
N LEU A 128 -4.18 -19.67 1.46
CA LEU A 128 -4.62 -19.20 2.78
C LEU A 128 -4.84 -20.37 3.75
N ASP A 129 -5.46 -21.47 3.32
CA ASP A 129 -5.65 -22.67 4.13
C ASP A 129 -4.30 -23.31 4.51
N SER A 130 -3.31 -23.21 3.63
CA SER A 130 -1.94 -23.70 3.89
C SER A 130 -1.23 -22.84 4.95
N ILE A 131 -1.37 -21.51 4.87
CA ILE A 131 -0.64 -20.54 5.68
C ILE A 131 -1.32 -20.29 7.04
N LEU A 132 -2.64 -20.22 7.10
CA LEU A 132 -3.36 -19.76 8.28
C LEU A 132 -3.73 -20.93 9.20
N ASN A 133 -3.34 -20.82 10.47
CA ASN A 133 -3.85 -21.68 11.52
C ASN A 133 -5.13 -21.11 12.16
N SER A 134 -5.76 -21.90 13.04
CA SER A 134 -7.03 -21.54 13.68
C SER A 134 -6.97 -20.30 14.58
N LYS A 135 -5.79 -19.93 15.10
CA LYS A 135 -5.57 -18.68 15.85
C LYS A 135 -5.43 -17.51 14.89
N SER A 136 -4.65 -17.66 13.82
CA SER A 136 -4.52 -16.68 12.74
C SER A 136 -5.90 -16.31 12.17
N CYS A 137 -6.78 -17.28 11.89
CA CYS A 137 -8.14 -16.99 11.41
C CYS A 137 -9.00 -16.17 12.38
N LYS A 138 -8.62 -16.07 13.66
CA LYS A 138 -9.30 -15.25 14.69
C LYS A 138 -8.59 -13.92 14.96
N SER A 139 -7.28 -13.85 14.73
CA SER A 139 -6.44 -12.68 15.00
C SER A 139 -6.11 -11.84 13.77
N LEU A 140 -6.27 -12.36 12.55
CA LEU A 140 -5.94 -11.63 11.33
C LEU A 140 -6.84 -10.38 11.22
N ARG A 141 -6.19 -9.21 11.11
CA ARG A 141 -6.84 -7.90 10.94
C ARG A 141 -6.57 -7.31 9.58
N VAL A 142 -5.42 -7.61 8.99
CA VAL A 142 -4.98 -7.05 7.72
C VAL A 142 -4.73 -8.19 6.73
N LEU A 143 -5.43 -8.14 5.60
CA LEU A 143 -5.17 -9.01 4.46
C LEU A 143 -4.98 -8.14 3.21
N LYS A 144 -3.86 -8.35 2.52
CA LYS A 144 -3.58 -7.69 1.25
C LYS A 144 -3.23 -8.70 0.19
N ILE A 145 -3.87 -8.59 -0.97
CA ILE A 145 -3.71 -9.50 -2.10
C ILE A 145 -3.54 -8.64 -3.34
N ASP A 146 -2.38 -8.74 -3.96
CA ASP A 146 -2.10 -8.12 -5.25
C ASP A 146 -2.70 -8.97 -6.37
N GLY A 147 -3.62 -8.37 -7.13
CA GLY A 147 -4.34 -9.04 -8.21
C GLY A 147 -3.86 -8.71 -9.61
N ASP A 148 -2.87 -7.83 -9.78
CA ASP A 148 -2.57 -7.21 -11.08
C ASP A 148 -2.26 -8.25 -12.17
N GLN A 149 -1.77 -9.44 -11.79
CA GLN A 149 -1.31 -10.47 -12.73
C GLN A 149 -1.86 -11.88 -12.49
N SER A 150 -2.95 -12.06 -11.73
CA SER A 150 -3.46 -13.42 -11.43
C SER A 150 -4.96 -13.58 -11.62
N GLU A 151 -5.37 -14.75 -12.10
CA GLU A 151 -6.76 -15.22 -12.09
C GLU A 151 -7.02 -16.02 -10.81
N PHE A 152 -8.14 -15.76 -10.14
CA PHE A 152 -8.58 -16.48 -8.94
C PHE A 152 -9.87 -17.26 -9.20
N ASN A 153 -10.18 -18.24 -8.34
CA ASN A 153 -11.47 -18.91 -8.29
C ASN A 153 -12.63 -17.92 -8.21
N SER A 154 -13.74 -18.14 -8.90
CA SER A 154 -14.79 -17.11 -9.03
C SER A 154 -15.47 -16.68 -7.71
N ASP A 155 -15.43 -17.54 -6.70
CA ASP A 155 -16.01 -17.33 -5.37
C ASP A 155 -14.96 -17.07 -4.29
N TRP A 156 -13.70 -16.82 -4.65
CA TRP A 156 -12.59 -16.69 -3.69
C TRP A 156 -12.87 -15.67 -2.59
N ILE A 157 -13.43 -14.51 -2.95
CA ILE A 157 -13.76 -13.46 -1.98
C ILE A 157 -14.89 -13.87 -1.03
N ASP A 158 -15.85 -14.68 -1.48
CA ASP A 158 -16.92 -15.23 -0.64
C ASP A 158 -16.37 -16.25 0.36
N GLN A 159 -15.40 -17.06 -0.08
CA GLN A 159 -14.72 -18.04 0.75
C GLN A 159 -13.86 -17.35 1.82
N ILE A 160 -13.12 -16.30 1.45
CA ILE A 160 -12.41 -15.44 2.42
C ILE A 160 -13.40 -14.80 3.40
N ALA A 161 -14.53 -14.29 2.91
CA ALA A 161 -15.55 -13.68 3.76
C ALA A 161 -16.14 -14.66 4.78
N ASN A 162 -16.26 -15.95 4.45
CA ASN A 162 -16.73 -16.99 5.39
C ASN A 162 -15.81 -17.15 6.61
N VAL A 163 -14.49 -17.02 6.41
CA VAL A 163 -13.48 -17.34 7.42
C VAL A 163 -12.98 -16.08 8.12
N LEU A 164 -12.63 -15.06 7.32
CA LEU A 164 -11.93 -13.86 7.78
C LEU A 164 -12.83 -12.62 7.82
N GLY A 165 -14.01 -12.65 7.19
CA GLY A 165 -14.97 -11.54 7.16
C GLY A 165 -15.27 -10.92 8.54
N PRO A 166 -15.56 -11.72 9.58
CA PRO A 166 -15.85 -11.20 10.92
C PRO A 166 -14.66 -10.56 11.63
N VAL A 167 -13.42 -10.76 11.20
CA VAL A 167 -12.22 -10.35 11.94
C VAL A 167 -11.39 -9.28 11.23
N LEU A 168 -11.49 -9.18 9.90
CA LEU A 168 -10.73 -8.22 9.12
C LEU A 168 -11.14 -6.77 9.39
N GLN A 169 -10.13 -5.92 9.51
CA GLN A 169 -10.23 -4.47 9.63
C GLN A 169 -9.68 -3.76 8.39
N GLN A 170 -8.69 -4.36 7.73
CA GLN A 170 -8.13 -3.88 6.48
C GLN A 170 -8.15 -4.99 5.43
N LEU A 171 -8.70 -4.65 4.26
CA LEU A 171 -8.69 -5.49 3.08
C LEU A 171 -8.18 -4.69 1.87
N ASP A 172 -7.17 -5.23 1.21
CA ASP A 172 -6.64 -4.69 -0.04
C ASP A 172 -6.71 -5.78 -1.10
N VAL A 173 -7.52 -5.54 -2.12
CA VAL A 173 -7.74 -6.42 -3.26
C VAL A 173 -7.64 -5.63 -4.57
N SER A 174 -6.81 -4.58 -4.55
CA SER A 174 -6.57 -3.74 -5.70
C SER A 174 -6.07 -4.56 -6.89
N GLY A 175 -6.54 -4.22 -8.09
CA GLY A 175 -6.23 -4.95 -9.32
C GLY A 175 -6.84 -6.35 -9.45
N CYS A 176 -7.49 -6.90 -8.41
CA CYS A 176 -8.11 -8.22 -8.46
C CYS A 176 -9.36 -8.26 -9.36
N HIS A 177 -9.53 -9.37 -10.08
CA HIS A 177 -10.79 -9.67 -10.73
C HIS A 177 -11.79 -10.30 -9.73
N LEU A 178 -12.97 -9.69 -9.61
CA LEU A 178 -14.00 -10.07 -8.65
C LEU A 178 -15.31 -10.39 -9.39
N PHE A 179 -15.65 -11.68 -9.44
CA PHE A 179 -16.88 -12.15 -10.08
C PHE A 179 -18.11 -11.92 -9.19
N ARG A 180 -18.00 -12.26 -7.90
CA ARG A 180 -19.03 -11.99 -6.89
C ARG A 180 -18.61 -10.82 -6.01
N LYS A 181 -19.57 -9.97 -5.67
CA LYS A 181 -19.31 -8.68 -5.02
C LYS A 181 -20.32 -8.48 -3.91
N ASN A 182 -19.89 -8.65 -2.67
CA ASN A 182 -20.73 -8.41 -1.50
C ASN A 182 -19.89 -8.07 -0.26
N PHE A 183 -19.48 -6.81 -0.15
CA PHE A 183 -18.59 -6.39 0.92
C PHE A 183 -19.26 -6.30 2.30
N ILE A 184 -20.59 -6.41 2.39
CA ILE A 184 -21.31 -6.40 3.68
C ILE A 184 -20.82 -7.53 4.62
N ARG A 185 -20.22 -8.58 4.05
CA ARG A 185 -19.70 -9.75 4.77
C ARG A 185 -18.40 -9.47 5.53
N PHE A 186 -17.86 -8.26 5.40
CA PHE A 186 -16.70 -7.75 6.14
C PHE A 186 -17.12 -6.58 7.05
N PRO A 187 -17.97 -6.82 8.07
CA PRO A 187 -18.66 -5.75 8.81
C PRO A 187 -17.73 -4.85 9.64
N ASN A 188 -16.51 -5.32 9.92
CA ASN A 188 -15.53 -4.64 10.77
C ASN A 188 -14.46 -3.87 9.99
N LEU A 189 -14.57 -3.78 8.66
CA LEU A 189 -13.61 -3.02 7.86
C LEU A 189 -13.62 -1.54 8.22
N THR A 190 -12.41 -1.04 8.48
CA THR A 190 -12.08 0.38 8.62
C THR A 190 -11.26 0.87 7.43
N GLU A 191 -10.56 -0.03 6.73
CA GLU A 191 -9.77 0.28 5.54
C GLU A 191 -10.08 -0.70 4.39
N LEU A 192 -10.42 -0.15 3.23
CA LEU A 192 -10.69 -0.94 2.02
C LEU A 192 -9.99 -0.33 0.82
N ASP A 193 -9.20 -1.16 0.12
CA ASP A 193 -8.68 -0.84 -1.20
C ASP A 193 -9.25 -1.80 -2.25
N VAL A 194 -9.99 -1.23 -3.20
CA VAL A 194 -10.60 -1.92 -4.34
C VAL A 194 -10.28 -1.20 -5.65
N SER A 195 -9.16 -0.47 -5.67
CA SER A 195 -8.71 0.29 -6.82
C SER A 195 -8.49 -0.63 -8.02
N TYR A 196 -8.79 -0.14 -9.23
CA TYR A 196 -8.62 -0.89 -10.48
C TYR A 196 -9.32 -2.26 -10.52
N THR A 197 -10.33 -2.49 -9.66
CA THR A 197 -11.22 -3.66 -9.74
C THR A 197 -12.43 -3.36 -10.63
N SER A 198 -13.40 -4.27 -10.74
CA SER A 198 -14.68 -4.04 -11.43
C SER A 198 -15.84 -3.66 -10.47
N ILE A 199 -15.54 -3.33 -9.20
CA ILE A 199 -16.55 -3.10 -8.16
C ILE A 199 -17.21 -1.72 -8.26
N SER A 200 -18.51 -1.66 -7.95
CA SER A 200 -19.30 -0.43 -7.78
C SER A 200 -19.58 -0.16 -6.30
N MET A 201 -19.94 1.07 -5.95
CA MET A 201 -20.36 1.40 -4.58
C MET A 201 -21.58 0.59 -4.10
N ALA A 202 -22.46 0.20 -5.04
CA ALA A 202 -23.67 -0.58 -4.78
C ALA A 202 -23.37 -2.04 -4.38
N ASP A 203 -22.14 -2.54 -4.56
CA ASP A 203 -21.72 -3.89 -4.19
C ASP A 203 -21.48 -4.07 -2.67
N GLY A 204 -22.23 -3.31 -1.86
CA GLY A 204 -22.20 -3.37 -0.40
C GLY A 204 -21.16 -2.49 0.27
N ILE A 205 -20.34 -1.73 -0.48
CA ILE A 205 -19.32 -0.83 0.09
C ILE A 205 -19.99 0.24 0.96
N SER A 206 -21.06 0.88 0.48
CA SER A 206 -21.78 1.94 1.21
C SER A 206 -22.40 1.48 2.54
N GLN A 207 -22.47 0.17 2.77
CA GLN A 207 -23.00 -0.43 4.00
C GLN A 207 -21.93 -0.63 5.07
N LEU A 208 -20.65 -0.41 4.75
CA LEU A 208 -19.52 -0.47 5.68
C LEU A 208 -19.49 0.79 6.56
N LYS A 209 -20.39 0.86 7.54
CA LYS A 209 -20.61 2.04 8.40
C LYS A 209 -19.40 2.45 9.25
N HIS A 210 -18.41 1.59 9.37
CA HIS A 210 -17.16 1.81 10.12
C HIS A 210 -15.98 2.16 9.21
N LEU A 211 -16.18 2.26 7.89
CA LEU A 211 -15.10 2.53 6.96
C LEU A 211 -14.56 3.96 7.15
N GLU A 212 -13.25 4.04 7.38
CA GLU A 212 -12.51 5.29 7.61
C GLU A 212 -11.59 5.60 6.43
N LYS A 213 -11.09 4.59 5.73
CA LYS A 213 -10.26 4.76 4.54
C LYS A 213 -10.79 3.93 3.38
N LEU A 214 -11.00 4.59 2.25
CA LEU A 214 -11.41 3.97 1.01
C LEU A 214 -10.48 4.40 -0.11
N SER A 215 -9.93 3.43 -0.80
CA SER A 215 -9.26 3.63 -2.07
C SER A 215 -10.13 3.02 -3.18
N PHE A 216 -10.59 3.91 -4.07
CA PHE A 216 -11.49 3.61 -5.17
C PHE A 216 -10.92 4.16 -6.48
N ALA A 217 -9.59 4.18 -6.58
CA ALA A 217 -8.84 4.69 -7.73
C ALA A 217 -9.10 3.86 -8.98
N GLY A 218 -9.01 4.48 -10.17
CA GLY A 218 -9.25 3.77 -11.43
C GLY A 218 -10.69 3.39 -11.70
N ARG A 219 -11.66 4.01 -11.02
CA ARG A 219 -13.08 3.65 -11.10
C ARG A 219 -13.93 4.84 -11.54
N TRP A 220 -14.93 4.52 -12.36
CA TRP A 220 -15.96 5.47 -12.74
C TRP A 220 -16.87 5.84 -11.56
N LEU A 221 -17.22 7.11 -11.46
CA LEU A 221 -18.20 7.64 -10.51
C LEU A 221 -19.35 8.30 -11.28
N ASP A 222 -20.55 7.79 -11.08
CA ASP A 222 -21.79 8.43 -11.50
C ASP A 222 -22.58 8.95 -10.28
N ASN A 223 -23.77 9.52 -10.52
CA ASN A 223 -24.62 10.11 -9.48
C ASN A 223 -24.96 9.09 -8.40
N ASP A 224 -25.31 7.86 -8.80
CA ASP A 224 -25.71 6.81 -7.88
C ASP A 224 -24.52 6.35 -7.04
N ALA A 225 -23.35 6.17 -7.66
CA ALA A 225 -22.11 5.87 -6.96
C ALA A 225 -21.75 6.97 -5.95
N CYS A 226 -21.92 8.25 -6.30
CA CYS A 226 -21.69 9.35 -5.37
C CYS A 226 -22.68 9.36 -4.20
N GLU A 227 -23.97 9.12 -4.44
CA GLU A 227 -24.96 9.00 -3.36
C GLU A 227 -24.63 7.84 -2.41
N GLU A 228 -24.21 6.70 -2.95
CA GLU A 228 -23.78 5.56 -2.14
C GLU A 228 -22.50 5.87 -1.35
N LEU A 229 -21.49 6.49 -1.98
CA LEU A 229 -20.24 6.91 -1.34
C LEU A 229 -20.51 7.85 -0.16
N PHE A 230 -21.43 8.81 -0.31
CA PHE A 230 -21.76 9.78 0.74
C PHE A 230 -22.49 9.18 1.94
N LYS A 231 -22.90 7.90 1.89
CA LYS A 231 -23.40 7.16 3.07
C LYS A 231 -22.28 6.80 4.04
N LEU A 232 -21.01 6.83 3.61
CA LEU A 232 -19.84 6.54 4.43
C LEU A 232 -19.45 7.72 5.33
N ARG A 233 -20.29 8.02 6.33
CA ARG A 233 -20.17 9.24 7.15
C ARG A 233 -18.90 9.30 8.04
N LYS A 234 -18.21 8.18 8.23
CA LYS A 234 -16.95 8.09 9.01
C LYS A 234 -15.70 8.17 8.14
N LEU A 235 -15.85 8.29 6.83
CA LEU A 235 -14.73 8.27 5.90
C LEU A 235 -13.84 9.50 6.13
N GLN A 236 -12.56 9.26 6.43
CA GLN A 236 -11.52 10.25 6.68
C GLN A 236 -10.53 10.33 5.52
N PHE A 237 -10.31 9.22 4.82
CA PHE A 237 -9.42 9.13 3.67
C PHE A 237 -10.20 8.60 2.47
N LEU A 238 -10.13 9.33 1.36
CA LEU A 238 -10.70 8.92 0.09
C LEU A 238 -9.66 9.10 -1.02
N ASN A 239 -9.31 8.01 -1.69
CA ASN A 239 -8.48 8.04 -2.89
C ASN A 239 -9.34 7.76 -4.13
N LEU A 240 -9.43 8.74 -5.03
CA LEU A 240 -10.09 8.69 -6.33
C LEU A 240 -9.10 8.90 -7.48
N SER A 241 -7.80 8.71 -7.23
CA SER A 241 -6.79 8.93 -8.26
C SER A 241 -7.04 8.04 -9.48
N ASP A 242 -6.86 8.61 -10.66
CA ASP A 242 -7.13 7.87 -11.90
C ASP A 242 -6.34 8.47 -13.08
N PHE A 243 -6.12 7.66 -14.08
CA PHE A 243 -5.62 8.06 -15.39
C PHE A 243 -6.67 8.83 -16.20
N ASN A 244 -7.97 8.66 -15.90
CA ASN A 244 -9.07 9.48 -16.45
C ASN A 244 -9.54 10.54 -15.43
N PRO A 245 -9.53 11.85 -15.75
CA PRO A 245 -10.00 12.88 -14.82
C PRO A 245 -11.52 12.99 -14.65
N GLU A 246 -12.31 12.42 -15.56
CA GLU A 246 -13.78 12.57 -15.54
C GLU A 246 -14.42 12.15 -14.20
N PRO A 247 -14.10 11.00 -13.59
CA PRO A 247 -14.67 10.61 -12.30
C PRO A 247 -14.35 11.61 -11.17
N THR A 248 -13.16 12.21 -11.19
CA THR A 248 -12.73 13.21 -10.21
C THR A 248 -13.49 14.52 -10.39
N ILE A 249 -13.57 15.04 -11.62
CA ILE A 249 -14.32 16.28 -11.91
C ILE A 249 -15.78 16.10 -11.51
N TYR A 250 -16.35 14.95 -11.87
CA TYR A 250 -17.72 14.59 -11.53
C TYR A 250 -17.96 14.58 -10.01
N PHE A 251 -17.07 13.95 -9.24
CA PHE A 251 -17.16 13.93 -7.79
C PHE A 251 -17.19 15.35 -7.20
N ILE A 252 -16.37 16.27 -7.73
CA ILE A 252 -16.26 17.66 -7.24
C ILE A 252 -17.52 18.46 -7.57
N GLU A 253 -18.04 18.32 -8.79
CA GLU A 253 -19.30 18.94 -9.21
C GLU A 253 -20.47 18.42 -8.37
N TYR A 254 -20.54 17.10 -8.19
CA TYR A 254 -21.59 16.46 -7.41
C TYR A 254 -21.54 16.88 -5.93
N SER A 255 -20.34 16.93 -5.36
CA SER A 255 -20.10 17.44 -4.00
C SER A 255 -20.62 18.87 -3.84
N SER A 256 -20.42 19.70 -4.86
CA SER A 256 -20.86 21.09 -4.88
C SER A 256 -22.40 21.23 -4.87
N LEU A 257 -23.11 20.33 -5.55
CA LEU A 257 -24.57 20.26 -5.53
C LEU A 257 -25.11 19.84 -4.16
N LYS A 258 -24.33 19.07 -3.39
CA LYS A 258 -24.72 18.50 -2.10
C LYS A 258 -24.10 19.21 -0.89
N GLU A 259 -23.50 20.39 -1.08
CA GLU A 259 -22.71 21.07 -0.03
C GLU A 259 -23.48 21.25 1.29
N ARG A 260 -24.79 21.51 1.22
CA ARG A 260 -25.65 21.74 2.39
C ARG A 260 -25.76 20.51 3.30
N ASN A 261 -25.56 19.31 2.75
CA ASN A 261 -25.69 18.04 3.46
C ASN A 261 -24.37 17.52 4.04
N LYS A 262 -23.26 18.26 3.84
CA LYS A 262 -21.90 17.90 4.26
C LYS A 262 -21.61 16.42 3.95
N PRO A 263 -21.43 16.07 2.67
CA PRO A 263 -21.55 14.69 2.20
C PRO A 263 -20.63 13.71 2.95
N LEU A 264 -19.36 14.08 3.14
CA LEU A 264 -18.37 13.32 3.92
C LEU A 264 -17.83 14.21 5.06
N PRO A 265 -18.53 14.28 6.20
CA PRO A 265 -18.24 15.29 7.23
C PRO A 265 -16.90 15.07 7.96
N GLU A 266 -16.36 13.85 7.91
CA GLU A 266 -15.11 13.46 8.56
C GLU A 266 -13.91 13.43 7.61
N LEU A 267 -14.08 13.80 6.33
CA LEU A 267 -13.03 13.71 5.32
C LEU A 267 -11.86 14.65 5.65
N LYS A 268 -10.66 14.07 5.76
CA LYS A 268 -9.39 14.75 6.04
C LYS A 268 -8.41 14.69 4.87
N PHE A 269 -8.44 13.60 4.12
CA PHE A 269 -7.55 13.38 3.00
C PHE A 269 -8.37 13.00 1.76
N LEU A 270 -8.17 13.74 0.68
CA LEU A 270 -8.76 13.47 -0.62
C LEU A 270 -7.65 13.37 -1.67
N ASP A 271 -7.43 12.20 -2.22
CA ASP A 271 -6.59 12.06 -3.41
C ASP A 271 -7.45 12.16 -4.67
N ILE A 272 -7.09 13.10 -5.54
CA ILE A 272 -7.68 13.30 -6.86
C ILE A 272 -6.57 13.48 -7.91
N SER A 273 -5.40 12.88 -7.66
CA SER A 273 -4.27 12.87 -8.59
C SER A 273 -4.61 12.13 -9.88
N GLY A 274 -3.96 12.52 -10.99
CA GLY A 274 -4.26 11.93 -12.29
C GLY A 274 -3.47 12.53 -13.44
N PHE A 275 -3.50 11.86 -14.60
CA PHE A 275 -2.67 12.19 -15.77
C PHE A 275 -2.99 13.54 -16.42
N VAL A 276 -4.21 14.03 -16.23
CA VAL A 276 -4.73 15.20 -16.93
C VAL A 276 -5.69 15.93 -15.99
N LEU A 277 -5.24 16.94 -15.25
CA LEU A 277 -6.17 17.83 -14.52
C LEU A 277 -6.77 18.90 -15.45
N HIS A 278 -6.81 18.67 -16.77
CA HIS A 278 -7.44 19.59 -17.72
C HIS A 278 -8.94 19.67 -17.43
N GLY A 279 -9.38 20.85 -16.99
CA GLY A 279 -10.79 21.15 -16.69
C GLY A 279 -11.07 21.43 -15.23
N LEU A 280 -10.15 21.09 -14.31
CA LEU A 280 -10.34 21.41 -12.89
C LEU A 280 -9.75 22.78 -12.57
N GLU A 281 -10.61 23.73 -12.23
CA GLU A 281 -10.18 25.06 -11.80
C GLU A 281 -9.76 25.07 -10.32
N MET A 282 -8.76 25.90 -9.98
CA MET A 282 -8.39 26.13 -8.58
C MET A 282 -9.56 26.65 -7.73
N SER A 283 -10.53 27.33 -8.35
CA SER A 283 -11.77 27.79 -7.71
C SER A 283 -12.62 26.60 -7.22
N GLN A 284 -12.71 25.52 -8.01
CA GLN A 284 -13.42 24.29 -7.68
C GLN A 284 -12.69 23.53 -6.58
N ILE A 285 -11.35 23.44 -6.64
CA ILE A 285 -10.52 22.85 -5.57
C ILE A 285 -10.68 23.62 -4.26
N ALA A 286 -10.60 24.95 -4.30
CA ALA A 286 -10.78 25.80 -3.13
C ALA A 286 -12.19 25.64 -2.52
N ARG A 287 -13.20 25.34 -3.34
CA ARG A 287 -14.56 25.05 -2.85
C ARG A 287 -14.62 23.77 -2.03
N LEU A 288 -13.78 22.77 -2.28
CA LEU A 288 -13.74 21.53 -1.49
C LEU A 288 -13.44 21.81 -0.02
N ALA A 289 -12.54 22.75 0.29
CA ALA A 289 -12.27 23.14 1.68
C ALA A 289 -13.49 23.74 2.40
N ARG A 290 -14.45 24.30 1.64
CA ARG A 290 -15.72 24.82 2.20
C ARG A 290 -16.76 23.70 2.38
N ILE A 291 -16.77 22.74 1.47
CA ILE A 291 -17.69 21.57 1.51
C ILE A 291 -17.27 20.60 2.61
N TYR A 292 -15.96 20.38 2.76
CA TYR A 292 -15.33 19.43 3.66
C TYR A 292 -14.51 20.16 4.74
N PRO A 293 -15.14 20.54 5.87
CA PRO A 293 -14.52 21.43 6.86
C PRO A 293 -13.33 20.82 7.62
N LYS A 294 -13.16 19.49 7.57
CA LYS A 294 -12.04 18.76 8.18
C LYS A 294 -10.95 18.40 7.17
N LEU A 295 -11.07 18.83 5.92
CA LEU A 295 -10.12 18.49 4.87
C LEU A 295 -8.77 19.16 5.14
N GLU A 296 -7.76 18.34 5.37
CA GLU A 296 -6.39 18.75 5.70
C GLU A 296 -5.49 18.64 4.47
N THR A 297 -5.72 17.63 3.61
CA THR A 297 -4.84 17.33 2.48
C THR A 297 -5.64 17.01 1.22
N ILE A 298 -5.18 17.57 0.09
CA ILE A 298 -5.65 17.21 -1.24
C ILE A 298 -4.45 16.74 -2.07
N GLY A 299 -4.48 15.48 -2.52
CA GLY A 299 -3.52 14.93 -3.47
C GLY A 299 -3.82 15.42 -4.88
N LEU A 300 -2.88 16.19 -5.46
CA LEU A 300 -3.02 16.82 -6.79
C LEU A 300 -1.87 16.43 -7.74
N ILE A 301 -1.15 15.35 -7.46
CA ILE A 301 0.02 14.99 -8.26
C ILE A 301 -0.43 14.70 -9.71
N SER A 302 -0.10 15.61 -10.61
CA SER A 302 -0.15 15.37 -12.05
C SER A 302 1.24 14.94 -12.49
N ILE A 303 1.30 13.90 -13.31
CA ILE A 303 2.56 13.43 -13.90
C ILE A 303 2.99 14.27 -15.12
N GLU A 304 2.27 15.35 -15.45
CA GLU A 304 2.53 16.24 -16.60
C GLU A 304 3.93 16.86 -16.59
N TYR A 305 4.59 16.93 -15.42
CA TYR A 305 5.92 17.49 -15.27
C TYR A 305 6.84 16.55 -14.49
N ARG A 306 8.01 16.25 -15.07
CA ARG A 306 9.12 15.59 -14.37
C ARG A 306 10.20 16.63 -14.08
N ILE A 307 10.62 16.72 -12.82
CA ILE A 307 11.72 17.58 -12.40
C ILE A 307 12.90 16.69 -12.01
N THR A 308 14.07 16.94 -12.60
CA THR A 308 15.29 16.19 -12.30
C THR A 308 16.44 17.15 -12.01
N PRO A 309 17.10 17.05 -10.84
CA PRO A 309 16.74 16.20 -9.70
C PRO A 309 15.50 16.72 -8.94
N VAL A 310 14.72 15.83 -8.32
CA VAL A 310 13.50 16.19 -7.55
C VAL A 310 13.85 17.02 -6.30
N PHE A 311 15.05 16.85 -5.76
CA PHE A 311 15.61 17.67 -4.69
C PHE A 311 17.13 17.78 -4.82
N GLY A 312 17.74 18.76 -4.16
CA GLY A 312 19.19 18.91 -4.12
C GLY A 312 19.64 19.96 -3.12
N PHE A 313 20.93 19.90 -2.77
CA PHE A 313 21.60 20.91 -1.97
C PHE A 313 22.32 21.90 -2.88
N ILE A 314 22.27 23.18 -2.52
CA ILE A 314 22.93 24.28 -3.21
C ILE A 314 23.60 25.14 -2.14
N ASP A 315 24.89 25.42 -2.30
CA ASP A 315 25.61 26.36 -1.44
C ASP A 315 25.11 27.80 -1.65
N PRO A 316 25.22 28.72 -0.68
CA PRO A 316 24.70 30.09 -0.81
C PRO A 316 25.19 30.87 -2.05
N SER A 317 26.37 30.53 -2.59
CA SER A 317 26.94 31.12 -3.81
C SER A 317 26.90 30.18 -5.03
N GLY A 318 26.28 29.00 -4.90
CA GLY A 318 26.21 27.99 -5.94
C GLY A 318 24.96 28.13 -6.82
N SER A 319 25.03 27.53 -8.00
CA SER A 319 23.87 27.31 -8.88
C SER A 319 23.78 25.84 -9.22
N LYS A 320 22.56 25.32 -9.33
CA LYS A 320 22.32 23.95 -9.77
C LYS A 320 21.21 23.92 -10.80
N ASP A 321 21.47 23.28 -11.92
CA ASP A 321 20.48 23.14 -12.97
C ASP A 321 19.40 22.14 -12.57
N ILE A 322 18.16 22.48 -12.91
CA ILE A 322 17.02 21.58 -12.86
C ILE A 322 16.49 21.39 -14.26
N GLN A 323 16.24 20.14 -14.63
CA GLN A 323 15.52 19.83 -15.85
C GLN A 323 14.03 19.68 -15.51
N VAL A 324 13.21 20.55 -16.09
CA VAL A 324 11.75 20.42 -16.06
C VAL A 324 11.31 19.89 -17.42
N THR A 325 10.88 18.64 -17.45
CA THR A 325 10.36 18.01 -18.66
C THR A 325 8.85 17.95 -18.55
N ARG A 326 8.16 18.62 -19.46
CA ARG A 326 6.74 18.35 -19.66
C ARG A 326 6.59 17.01 -20.36
N THR A 327 5.90 16.08 -19.73
CA THR A 327 5.76 14.71 -20.21
C THR A 327 4.55 14.56 -21.16
N LEU A 328 3.50 15.38 -21.00
CA LEU A 328 2.25 15.33 -21.77
C LEU A 328 1.57 16.72 -21.89
N GLY A 329 0.78 16.91 -22.96
CA GLY A 329 -0.12 18.06 -23.16
C GLY A 329 0.42 19.20 -24.06
N ALA A 330 -0.49 20.05 -24.57
CA ALA A 330 -0.17 21.15 -25.50
C ALA A 330 0.46 22.36 -24.80
N PRO A 331 1.43 23.07 -25.42
CA PRO A 331 2.11 24.27 -24.90
C PRO A 331 1.22 25.19 -24.06
N ARG A 332 1.65 25.53 -22.83
CA ARG A 332 0.92 26.38 -21.90
C ARG A 332 1.88 27.10 -20.95
N GLU A 333 1.42 28.23 -20.41
CA GLU A 333 2.03 28.88 -19.25
C GLU A 333 1.59 28.22 -17.95
N ASP A 334 2.56 27.70 -17.21
CA ASP A 334 2.39 27.06 -15.90
C ASP A 334 3.32 27.71 -14.86
N LYS A 335 3.23 27.26 -13.61
CA LYS A 335 4.08 27.74 -12.51
C LYS A 335 4.64 26.57 -11.73
N LEU A 336 5.96 26.57 -11.56
CA LEU A 336 6.64 25.68 -10.63
C LEU A 336 6.82 26.37 -9.29
N VAL A 337 6.45 25.68 -8.21
CA VAL A 337 6.64 26.14 -6.84
C VAL A 337 7.69 25.28 -6.16
N SER A 338 8.80 25.88 -5.76
CA SER A 338 9.88 25.23 -5.01
C SER A 338 9.91 25.75 -3.58
N TYR A 339 9.93 24.83 -2.63
CA TYR A 339 10.15 25.14 -1.21
C TYR A 339 11.63 24.97 -0.89
N PHE A 340 12.21 25.96 -0.20
CA PHE A 340 13.60 25.90 0.23
C PHE A 340 13.72 26.13 1.74
N ALA A 341 14.79 25.60 2.33
CA ALA A 341 15.13 25.77 3.72
C ALA A 341 16.64 25.62 3.92
N ASN A 342 17.15 26.09 5.06
CA ASN A 342 18.55 25.90 5.43
C ASN A 342 18.82 24.41 5.66
N ALA A 343 19.87 23.88 5.03
CA ALA A 343 20.28 22.48 5.22
C ALA A 343 20.74 22.25 6.67
N LEU A 344 20.32 21.12 7.24
CA LEU A 344 20.83 20.65 8.54
C LEU A 344 22.27 20.12 8.37
N ALA A 345 23.09 20.21 9.41
CA ALA A 345 24.51 19.83 9.36
C ALA A 345 24.77 18.38 8.86
N ASP A 346 23.82 17.47 9.08
CA ASP A 346 23.89 16.05 8.71
C ASP A 346 22.97 15.66 7.54
N ALA A 347 22.61 16.60 6.66
CA ALA A 347 21.58 16.44 5.64
C ALA A 347 21.94 15.43 4.52
N THR A 348 21.83 14.15 4.82
CA THR A 348 21.81 13.06 3.82
C THR A 348 20.39 12.59 3.51
N ASN A 349 19.38 12.88 4.36
CA ASN A 349 17.97 12.55 4.14
C ASN A 349 17.02 13.44 4.97
N ALA A 350 16.70 14.66 4.53
CA ALA A 350 15.96 15.59 5.41
C ALA A 350 14.96 16.55 4.73
N PHE A 351 14.23 16.14 3.69
CA PHE A 351 13.13 17.00 3.22
C PHE A 351 11.85 16.86 4.07
N ALA A 352 11.62 15.70 4.69
CA ALA A 352 10.38 15.43 5.43
C ALA A 352 10.26 16.14 6.80
N SER A 353 11.33 16.74 7.32
CA SER A 353 11.40 17.27 8.69
C SER A 353 11.75 18.76 8.79
N VAL A 354 11.95 19.45 7.67
CA VAL A 354 12.43 20.84 7.67
C VAL A 354 11.28 21.81 7.38
N THR A 355 11.10 22.81 8.25
CA THR A 355 10.15 23.91 8.01
C THR A 355 10.67 24.79 6.87
N PRO A 356 9.89 25.05 5.81
CA PRO A 356 10.33 25.90 4.71
C PRO A 356 10.71 27.30 5.19
N ALA A 357 11.88 27.78 4.76
CA ALA A 357 12.31 29.16 4.99
C ALA A 357 11.64 30.15 4.01
N GLY A 358 11.17 29.65 2.86
CA GLY A 358 10.46 30.43 1.87
C GLY A 358 9.98 29.62 0.68
N ILE A 359 9.34 30.32 -0.26
CA ILE A 359 8.80 29.77 -1.48
C ILE A 359 9.39 30.52 -2.67
N LEU A 360 9.88 29.78 -3.66
CA LEU A 360 10.27 30.31 -4.97
C LEU A 360 9.23 29.87 -6.00
N THR A 361 8.60 30.81 -6.69
CA THR A 361 7.69 30.53 -7.80
C THR A 361 8.36 30.89 -9.12
N ILE A 362 8.51 29.90 -10.00
CA ILE A 362 9.12 30.05 -11.32
C ILE A 362 8.00 29.91 -12.36
N PRO A 363 7.68 30.96 -13.13
CA PRO A 363 6.80 30.82 -14.28
C PRO A 363 7.49 29.94 -15.33
N ILE A 364 6.78 28.96 -15.86
CA ILE A 364 7.28 28.06 -16.90
C ILE A 364 6.38 28.25 -18.12
N SER A 365 6.99 28.45 -19.27
CA SER A 365 6.28 28.42 -20.55
C SER A 365 6.83 27.26 -21.36
N ALA A 366 5.98 26.29 -21.68
CA ALA A 366 6.29 25.34 -22.75
C ALA A 366 5.96 26.02 -24.08
N THR A 367 6.96 26.21 -24.95
CA THR A 367 6.76 26.68 -26.33
C THR A 367 6.77 25.49 -27.29
N ALA A 368 5.99 25.57 -28.37
CA ALA A 368 5.91 24.52 -29.39
C ALA A 368 7.23 24.24 -30.10
#